data_AF-A0A6A7RT88-F1
#
_entry.id   AF-A0A6A7RT88-F1
#
_cell.length_a   1.000
_cell.length_b   1.000
_cell.length_c   1.000
_cell.angle_alpha   90.00
_cell.angle_beta   90.00
_cell.angle_gamma   90.00
#
_symmetry.space_group_name_H-M   'P 1'
#
loop_
_entity.id
_entity.type
_entity.pdbx_description
1 polymer ?
#
loop_
_entity_poly.entity_id
_entity_poly.type
_entity_poly.pdbx_seq_one_letter_code
_entity_poly.pdbx_strand_id
1 'polypeptide(L)'
;MGMFVSYTTRDHYIDRELLEVVSEVLAEYGPYYIDLLHNDSLDKQRHVELMLSKAQLLLLILSKSINKSEWVQWEIREARRSCIPIIAVQASSDRKETVSNLRSKLDSEFEKLTNKDRSCEATI
;
A
#
# COMPACT_ATOMS: atom_id res chain seq x y z
N MET A 1 0.42 11.79 -4.41
CA MET A 1 -0.61 10.74 -4.26
C MET A 1 -0.45 10.11 -2.89
N GLY A 2 -1.48 10.11 -2.04
CA GLY A 2 -1.39 9.56 -0.68
C GLY A 2 -1.66 8.05 -0.66
N MET A 3 -0.69 7.25 -0.20
CA MET A 3 -0.78 5.79 -0.20
C MET A 3 -1.11 5.25 1.19
N PHE A 4 -2.14 4.42 1.31
CA PHE A 4 -2.42 3.64 2.51
C PHE A 4 -1.84 2.24 2.35
N VAL A 5 -0.97 1.80 3.26
CA VAL A 5 -0.32 0.49 3.18
C VAL A 5 -1.06 -0.50 4.07
N SER A 6 -1.68 -1.50 3.45
CA SER A 6 -2.38 -2.59 4.12
C SER A 6 -1.50 -3.85 4.14
N TYR A 7 -1.41 -4.48 5.31
CA TYR A 7 -0.56 -5.65 5.55
C TYR A 7 -1.06 -6.45 6.76
N THR A 8 -0.47 -7.61 7.02
CA THR A 8 -0.74 -8.40 8.23
C THR A 8 0.57 -8.90 8.83
N THR A 9 0.75 -8.73 10.14
CA THR A 9 1.91 -9.25 10.90
C THR A 9 1.77 -10.72 11.29
N ARG A 10 0.66 -11.37 10.90
CA ARG A 10 0.42 -12.81 11.12
C ARG A 10 1.50 -13.70 10.46
N ASP A 11 2.10 -13.22 9.38
CA ASP A 11 3.26 -13.86 8.79
C ASP A 11 4.52 -13.15 9.31
N HIS A 12 5.39 -13.88 10.01
CA HIS A 12 6.52 -13.31 10.77
C HIS A 12 7.52 -12.49 9.95
N TYR A 13 7.58 -12.71 8.63
CA TYR A 13 8.44 -11.95 7.73
C TYR A 13 7.85 -10.57 7.36
N ILE A 14 6.60 -10.30 7.74
CA ILE A 14 5.99 -8.97 7.68
C ILE A 14 6.17 -8.31 9.05
N ASP A 15 7.40 -7.89 9.31
CA ASP A 15 7.83 -7.27 10.56
C ASP A 15 8.06 -5.76 10.39
N ARG A 16 8.41 -5.11 11.50
CA ARG A 16 8.73 -3.67 11.51
C ARG A 16 9.93 -3.35 10.60
N GLU A 17 10.96 -4.19 10.57
CA GLU A 17 12.14 -3.97 9.74
C GLU A 17 11.80 -3.97 8.24
N LEU A 18 11.01 -4.94 7.77
CA LEU A 18 10.53 -4.95 6.39
C LEU A 18 9.73 -3.68 6.10
N LEU A 19 8.82 -3.29 7.00
CA LEU A 19 7.97 -2.12 6.80
C LEU A 19 8.78 -0.82 6.78
N GLU A 20 9.86 -0.71 7.55
CA GLU A 20 10.80 0.41 7.49
C GLU A 20 11.50 0.46 6.12
N VAL A 21 11.98 -0.66 5.59
CA VAL A 21 12.56 -0.69 4.24
C VAL A 21 11.51 -0.38 3.16
N VAL A 22 10.28 -0.87 3.30
CA VAL A 22 9.16 -0.50 2.42
C VAL A 22 8.91 1.00 2.48
N SER A 23 8.97 1.61 3.66
CA SER A 23 8.76 3.05 3.87
C SER A 23 9.79 3.90 3.10
N GLU A 24 11.05 3.45 3.06
CA GLU A 24 12.12 4.10 2.29
C GLU A 24 11.80 4.09 0.79
N VAL A 25 11.35 2.95 0.26
CA VAL A 25 10.93 2.84 -1.14
C VAL A 25 9.75 3.75 -1.44
N LEU A 26 8.72 3.74 -0.59
CA LEU A 26 7.50 4.53 -0.82
C LEU A 26 7.74 6.03 -0.81
N ALA A 27 8.72 6.50 -0.04
CA ALA A 27 9.11 7.91 0.01
C ALA A 27 9.51 8.47 -1.36
N GLU A 28 9.99 7.62 -2.28
CA GLU A 28 10.36 7.99 -3.65
C GLU A 28 9.14 8.30 -4.53
N TYR A 29 7.96 7.74 -4.21
CA TYR A 29 6.73 7.83 -5.02
C TYR A 29 5.70 8.82 -4.45
N GLY A 30 5.77 9.13 -3.16
CA GLY A 30 4.94 10.16 -2.53
C GLY A 30 4.57 9.86 -1.07
N PRO A 31 3.65 10.66 -0.49
CA PRO A 31 3.21 10.47 0.89
C PRO A 31 2.57 9.09 1.11
N TYR A 32 2.87 8.46 2.23
CA TYR A 32 2.33 7.15 2.59
C TYR A 32 1.97 7.06 4.08
N TYR A 33 1.17 6.05 4.42
CA TYR A 33 0.77 5.73 5.77
C TYR A 33 0.89 4.22 6.03
N ILE A 34 1.63 3.84 7.08
CA ILE A 34 1.78 2.47 7.58
C ILE A 34 1.40 2.48 9.06
N ASP A 35 0.33 1.77 9.44
CA ASP A 35 -0.23 1.80 10.79
C ASP A 35 0.81 1.49 11.89
N LEU A 36 1.60 0.42 11.74
CA LEU A 36 2.59 -0.02 12.74
C LEU A 36 3.72 1.00 12.96
N LEU A 37 4.00 1.85 11.96
CA LEU A 37 5.07 2.84 12.01
C LEU A 37 4.57 4.21 12.45
N HIS A 38 3.34 4.58 12.07
CA HIS A 38 2.84 5.95 12.17
C HIS A 38 1.69 6.14 13.16
N ASN A 39 1.01 5.08 13.61
CA ASN A 39 -0.15 5.21 14.48
C ASN A 39 0.25 5.27 15.96
N ASP A 40 0.37 6.48 16.49
CA ASP A 40 0.56 6.78 17.90
C ASP A 40 -0.75 7.21 18.61
N SER A 41 -1.88 7.14 17.90
CA SER A 41 -3.16 7.63 18.41
C SER A 41 -3.72 6.75 19.54
N LEU A 42 -4.49 7.40 20.43
CA LEU A 42 -5.23 6.71 21.50
C LEU A 42 -6.32 5.78 20.95
N ASP A 43 -7.04 6.24 19.93
CA ASP A 43 -8.05 5.46 19.21
C ASP A 43 -7.48 5.03 17.85
N LYS A 44 -6.70 3.95 17.89
CA LYS A 44 -5.98 3.43 16.73
C LYS A 44 -6.90 3.13 15.56
N GLN A 45 -8.06 2.55 15.84
CA GLN A 45 -8.98 2.11 14.80
C GLN A 45 -9.60 3.29 14.06
N ARG A 46 -10.12 4.27 14.79
CA ARG A 46 -10.65 5.49 14.17
C ARG A 46 -9.58 6.24 13.37
N HIS A 47 -8.34 6.22 13.84
CA HIS A 47 -7.24 6.84 13.11
C HIS A 47 -6.94 6.11 11.79
N VAL A 48 -6.94 4.77 11.78
CA VAL A 48 -6.80 3.99 10.55
C VAL A 48 -7.95 4.28 9.57
N GLU A 49 -9.20 4.31 10.05
CA GLU A 49 -10.37 4.66 9.24
C GLU A 49 -10.21 6.03 8.58
N LEU A 50 -9.78 7.03 9.35
CA LEU A 50 -9.52 8.38 8.85
C LEU A 50 -8.42 8.38 7.79
N MET A 51 -7.30 7.68 8.02
CA MET A 51 -6.19 7.64 7.09
C MET A 51 -6.54 6.91 5.79
N LEU A 52 -7.31 5.83 5.87
CA LEU A 52 -7.82 5.12 4.69
C LEU A 52 -8.78 6.00 3.89
N SER A 53 -9.69 6.74 4.55
CA SER A 53 -10.64 7.64 3.86
C SER A 53 -9.97 8.78 3.08
N LYS A 54 -8.75 9.15 3.46
CA LYS A 54 -7.95 10.20 2.80
C LYS A 54 -7.01 9.65 1.73
N ALA A 55 -6.88 8.33 1.63
CA ALA A 55 -5.96 7.69 0.71
C ALA A 55 -6.45 7.81 -0.73
N GLN A 56 -5.51 7.95 -1.65
CA GLN A 56 -5.75 7.95 -3.09
C GLN A 56 -5.36 6.61 -3.73
N LEU A 57 -4.63 5.77 -2.98
CA LEU A 57 -4.22 4.44 -3.36
C LEU A 57 -4.15 3.57 -2.10
N LEU A 58 -4.64 2.33 -2.17
CA LEU A 58 -4.32 1.29 -1.21
C LEU A 58 -3.25 0.36 -1.79
N LEU A 59 -2.11 0.30 -1.12
CA LEU A 59 -1.04 -0.65 -1.41
C LEU A 59 -1.19 -1.86 -0.48
N LEU A 60 -1.48 -3.03 -1.06
CA LEU A 60 -1.66 -4.27 -0.33
C LEU A 60 -0.38 -5.12 -0.40
N ILE A 61 0.27 -5.32 0.73
CA ILE A 61 1.39 -6.26 0.87
C ILE A 61 0.79 -7.67 1.03
N LEU A 62 0.72 -8.42 -0.07
CA LEU A 62 0.14 -9.76 -0.12
C LEU A 62 1.09 -10.78 0.51
N SER A 63 0.71 -11.27 1.69
CA SER A 63 1.35 -12.40 2.37
C SER A 63 0.44 -13.64 2.40
N LYS A 64 0.95 -14.79 2.85
CA LYS A 64 0.17 -16.05 2.90
C LYS A 64 -1.08 -15.95 3.77
N SER A 65 -1.04 -15.16 4.84
CA SER A 65 -2.12 -15.02 5.81
C SER A 65 -2.97 -13.77 5.59
N ILE A 66 -2.80 -13.04 4.47
CA ILE A 66 -3.52 -11.78 4.20
C ILE A 66 -5.05 -11.95 4.24
N ASN A 67 -5.54 -13.07 3.70
CA ASN A 67 -6.97 -13.40 3.68
C ASN A 67 -7.53 -13.81 5.05
N LYS A 68 -6.66 -14.12 6.02
CA LYS A 68 -7.05 -14.47 7.40
C LYS A 68 -7.18 -13.23 8.29
N SER A 69 -6.81 -12.06 7.79
CA SER A 69 -6.90 -10.82 8.55
C SER A 69 -8.24 -10.13 8.30
N GLU A 70 -9.19 -10.29 9.24
CA GLU A 70 -10.49 -9.61 9.16
C GLU A 70 -10.35 -8.09 8.97
N TRP A 71 -9.34 -7.50 9.62
CA TRP A 71 -9.01 -6.08 9.50
C TRP A 71 -8.61 -5.71 8.07
N VAL A 72 -7.66 -6.43 7.47
CA VAL A 72 -7.25 -6.18 6.07
C VAL A 72 -8.43 -6.42 5.11
N GLN A 73 -9.26 -7.43 5.38
CA GLN A 73 -10.46 -7.65 4.56
C GLN A 73 -11.45 -6.49 4.67
N TRP A 74 -11.57 -5.86 5.84
CA TRP A 74 -12.34 -4.63 6.00
C TRP A 74 -11.72 -3.47 5.21
N GLU A 75 -10.40 -3.26 5.30
CA GLU A 75 -9.70 -2.19 4.54
C GLU A 75 -9.89 -2.35 3.03
N ILE A 76 -9.77 -3.58 2.50
CA ILE A 76 -10.00 -3.89 1.08
C ILE A 76 -11.45 -3.60 0.67
N ARG A 77 -12.42 -3.98 1.50
CA ARG A 77 -13.84 -3.69 1.23
C ARG A 77 -14.08 -2.20 1.23
N GLU A 78 -13.54 -1.48 2.19
CA GLU A 78 -13.75 -0.04 2.33
C GLU A 78 -13.08 0.75 1.20
N ALA A 79 -11.86 0.37 0.79
CA ALA A 79 -11.21 0.92 -0.39
C ALA A 79 -12.05 0.71 -1.66
N ARG A 80 -12.62 -0.49 -1.85
CA ARG A 80 -13.52 -0.76 -2.99
C ARG A 80 -14.79 0.10 -2.94
N ARG A 81 -15.41 0.25 -1.77
CA ARG A 81 -16.61 1.09 -1.58
C ARG A 81 -16.33 2.56 -1.87
N SER A 82 -15.14 3.02 -1.51
CA SER A 82 -14.67 4.39 -1.72
C SER A 82 -14.00 4.61 -3.09
N CYS A 83 -14.03 3.60 -3.98
CA CYS A 83 -13.37 3.63 -5.29
C CYS A 83 -11.86 3.96 -5.23
N ILE A 84 -11.20 3.63 -4.12
CA ILE A 84 -9.75 3.76 -3.98
C ILE A 84 -9.10 2.61 -4.76
N PRO A 85 -8.21 2.88 -5.72
CA PRO A 85 -7.51 1.85 -6.45
C PRO A 85 -6.65 1.00 -5.51
N ILE A 86 -6.55 -0.30 -5.81
CA ILE A 86 -5.76 -1.25 -5.02
C ILE A 86 -4.62 -1.79 -5.89
N ILE A 87 -3.38 -1.56 -5.44
CA ILE A 87 -2.19 -2.20 -6.00
C ILE A 87 -1.75 -3.27 -5.02
N ALA A 88 -1.53 -4.48 -5.54
CA ALA A 88 -1.07 -5.60 -4.74
C ALA A 88 0.38 -5.96 -5.08
N VAL A 89 1.20 -6.18 -4.04
CA VAL A 89 2.60 -6.57 -4.14
C VAL A 89 2.81 -7.86 -3.38
N GLN A 90 3.39 -8.86 -4.04
CA GLN A 90 3.67 -10.14 -3.41
C GLN A 90 4.85 -10.00 -2.45
N ALA A 91 4.60 -10.33 -1.19
CA ALA A 91 5.65 -10.48 -0.18
C ALA A 91 6.09 -11.94 -0.06
N SER A 92 7.36 -12.12 0.22
CA SER A 92 7.99 -13.40 0.49
C SER A 92 8.83 -13.31 1.77
N SER A 93 9.27 -14.47 2.27
CA SER A 93 10.20 -14.52 3.40
C SER A 93 11.58 -13.94 3.07
N ASP A 94 11.90 -13.73 1.79
CA ASP A 94 13.07 -12.96 1.38
C ASP A 94 12.69 -11.48 1.28
N ARG A 95 13.26 -10.68 2.18
CA ARG A 95 13.05 -9.23 2.23
C ARG A 95 13.45 -8.55 0.92
N LYS A 96 14.55 -8.99 0.29
CA LYS A 96 15.05 -8.39 -0.96
C LYS A 96 14.08 -8.63 -2.12
N GLU A 97 13.51 -9.83 -2.18
CA GLU A 97 12.50 -10.18 -3.18
C GLU A 97 11.24 -9.32 -3.00
N THR A 98 10.77 -9.16 -1.76
CA THR A 98 9.61 -8.29 -1.46
C THR A 98 9.84 -6.84 -1.90
N VAL A 99 11.02 -6.29 -1.62
CA VAL A 99 11.39 -4.92 -2.03
C VAL A 99 11.52 -4.81 -3.56
N SER A 100 12.09 -5.81 -4.22
CA SER A 100 12.19 -5.85 -5.68
C SER A 100 10.82 -5.90 -6.35
N ASN A 101 9.90 -6.72 -5.82
CA ASN A 101 8.52 -6.79 -6.28
C ASN A 101 7.80 -5.44 -6.11
N LEU A 102 8.02 -4.78 -4.97
CA LEU A 102 7.44 -3.46 -4.69
C LEU A 102 7.89 -2.43 -5.71
N ARG A 103 9.20 -2.26 -5.91
CA ARG A 103 9.76 -1.30 -6.87
C ARG A 103 9.23 -1.55 -8.28
N SER A 104 9.38 -2.79 -8.76
CA SER A 104 8.94 -3.17 -10.11
C SER A 104 7.46 -2.90 -10.34
N LYS A 105 6.62 -3.13 -9.31
CA LYS A 105 5.18 -2.88 -9.40
C LYS A 105 4.86 -1.39 -9.41
N LEU A 106 5.48 -0.60 -8.52
CA LEU A 106 5.25 0.83 -8.46
C LEU A 106 5.74 1.53 -9.73
N ASP A 107 6.93 1.20 -10.22
CA ASP A 107 7.46 1.75 -11.47
C ASP A 107 6.47 1.52 -12.63
N SER A 108 6.00 0.28 -12.79
CA SER A 108 5.04 -0.05 -13.85
C SER A 108 3.71 0.72 -13.72
N GLU A 109 3.18 0.90 -12.51
CA GLU A 109 1.90 1.61 -12.31
C GLU A 109 2.05 3.12 -12.49
N PHE A 110 3.17 3.71 -12.05
CA PHE A 110 3.45 5.13 -12.25
C PHE A 110 3.80 5.46 -13.71
N GLU A 111 4.47 4.57 -14.44
CA GLU A 111 4.67 4.72 -15.90
C GLU A 111 3.35 4.70 -16.68
N LYS A 112 2.38 3.88 -16.28
CA LYS A 112 1.06 3.87 -16.91
C LYS A 112 0.34 5.20 -16.71
N LEU A 113 0.48 5.81 -15.54
CA LEU A 113 -0.12 7.10 -15.23
C LEU A 113 0.50 8.22 -16.07
N THR A 114 1.83 8.28 -16.17
CA THR A 114 2.53 9.30 -16.96
C THR A 114 2.26 9.17 -18.47
N ASN A 115 2.08 7.95 -18.98
CA ASN A 115 1.76 7.73 -20.39
C ASN A 115 0.28 7.96 -20.73
N LYS A 116 -0.64 7.79 -19.76
CA LYS A 116 -2.06 8.05 -19.96
C LYS A 116 -2.34 9.54 -20.15
N ASP A 117 -1.61 10.41 -19.42
CA ASP A 117 -1.74 11.86 -19.57
C ASP A 117 -1.28 12.35 -20.95
N ARG A 118 -0.25 11.74 -21.54
CA ARG A 118 0.24 12.08 -22.90
C ARG A 118 -0.68 11.64 -24.03
N SER A 119 -1.55 10.65 -23.80
CA SER A 119 -2.51 10.17 -24.81
C SER A 119 -3.71 11.10 -24.98
N CYS A 120 -3.97 12.00 -24.04
CA CYS A 120 -5.08 12.97 -24.13
C CYS A 120 -4.68 14.27 -24.83
N GLU A 121 -3.39 14.57 -25.00
CA GLU A 121 -2.91 15.80 -25.67
C GLU A 121 -2.68 15.64 -27.18
N ALA A 122 -2.83 14.42 -27.73
CA ALA A 122 -2.58 14.13 -29.15
C ALA A 122 -3.82 14.27 -30.06
N THR A 123 -4.83 15.05 -29.66
CA THR A 123 -5.98 15.37 -30.53
C THR A 123 -6.37 16.84 -30.38
N ILE A 124 -5.56 17.73 -30.93
CA ILE A 124 -5.98 19.03 -31.51
C ILE A 124 -5.12 19.28 -32.76
#